data_AF-B3RQM1-F1
#
_entry.id   AF-B3RQM1-F1
#
_cell.length_a   1.000
_cell.length_b   1.000
_cell.length_c   1.000
_cell.angle_alpha   90.00
_cell.angle_beta   90.00
_cell.angle_gamma   90.00
#
_symmetry.space_group_name_H-M   'P 1'
#
loop_
_entity.id
_entity.type
_entity.pdbx_description
1 polymer ?
#
loop_
_entity_poly.entity_id
_entity_poly.type
_entity_poly.pdbx_seq_one_letter_code
_entity_poly.pdbx_strand_id
1 'polypeptide(L)' 'QRLAANLRERKRMQSINHAFEDLRHLVPKLPYEKRLSKVNTLRLAISYIGFMSELL' A
#
# COMPACT_ATOMS: atom_id res chain seq x y z
N GLN A 1 7.54 17.02 -25.81
CA GLN A 1 7.82 15.62 -25.43
C GLN A 1 7.92 15.39 -23.91
N ARG A 2 8.70 16.19 -23.14
CA ARG A 2 8.85 16.02 -21.67
C ARG A 2 7.54 16.12 -20.86
N LEU A 3 6.66 17.06 -21.20
CA LEU A 3 5.37 17.25 -20.50
C LEU A 3 4.49 16.00 -20.52
N ALA A 4 4.34 15.38 -21.70
CA ALA A 4 3.53 14.18 -21.88
C ALA A 4 4.12 12.98 -21.10
N ALA A 5 5.45 12.86 -21.03
CA ALA A 5 6.12 11.84 -20.23
C ALA A 5 5.88 12.05 -18.73
N ASN A 6 6.01 13.27 -18.23
CA ASN A 6 5.75 13.61 -16.83
C ASN A 6 4.29 13.33 -16.43
N LEU A 7 3.33 13.64 -17.33
CA LEU A 7 1.91 13.36 -17.08
C LEU A 7 1.63 11.85 -16.98
N ARG A 8 2.24 11.04 -17.85
CA ARG A 8 2.13 9.58 -17.78
C ARG A 8 2.68 9.03 -16.47
N GLU A 9 3.86 9.51 -16.07
CA GLU A 9 4.47 9.05 -14.82
C GLU A 9 3.65 9.46 -13.59
N ARG A 10 3.08 10.68 -13.58
CA ARG A 10 2.15 11.10 -12.53
C ARG A 10 0.93 10.16 -12.45
N LYS A 11 0.31 9.80 -13.58
CA LYS A 11 -0.82 8.86 -13.61
C LYS A 11 -0.43 7.47 -13.09
N ARG A 12 0.75 6.97 -13.50
CA ARG A 12 1.28 5.69 -13.00
C ARG A 12 1.45 5.72 -11.47
N MET A 13 2.04 6.79 -10.95
CA MET A 13 2.22 6.96 -9.50
C MET A 13 0.90 7.13 -8.74
N GLN A 14 -0.11 7.77 -9.34
CA GLN A 14 -1.45 7.85 -8.76
C GLN A 14 -2.09 6.46 -8.62
N SER A 15 -2.01 5.63 -9.67
CA SER A 15 -2.50 4.24 -9.63
C SER A 15 -1.81 3.42 -8.53
N ILE A 16 -0.48 3.54 -8.40
CA ILE A 16 0.27 2.88 -7.32
C ILE A 16 -0.16 3.37 -5.94
N ASN A 17 -0.37 4.68 -5.77
CA ASN A 17 -0.80 5.23 -4.49
C ASN A 17 -2.21 4.75 -4.10
N HIS A 18 -3.11 4.58 -5.07
CA HIS A 18 -4.44 4.04 -4.84
C HIS A 18 -4.37 2.59 -4.35
N ALA A 19 -3.62 1.73 -5.04
CA ALA A 19 -3.39 0.35 -4.61
C ALA A 19 -2.76 0.26 -3.20
N PHE A 20 -1.90 1.22 -2.83
CA PHE A 20 -1.38 1.33 -1.47
C PHE A 20 -2.44 1.70 -0.44
N GLU A 21 -3.44 2.52 -0.78
CA GLU A 21 -4.56 2.76 0.12
C GLU A 21 -5.39 1.50 0.28
N ASP A 22 -5.73 0.80 -0.81
CA ASP A 22 -6.51 -0.44 -0.75
C ASP A 22 -5.83 -1.46 0.16
N LEU A 23 -4.51 -1.64 0.01
CA LEU A 23 -3.73 -2.52 0.88
C LEU A 23 -3.81 -2.08 2.36
N ARG A 24 -3.74 -0.78 2.67
CA ARG A 24 -3.88 -0.28 4.06
C ARG A 24 -5.23 -0.54 4.69
N HIS A 25 -6.28 -0.76 3.90
CA HIS A 25 -7.61 -1.11 4.41
C HIS A 25 -7.71 -2.61 4.71
N LEU A 26 -6.94 -3.46 4.01
CA LEU A 26 -6.92 -4.91 4.20
C LEU A 26 -5.99 -5.35 5.34
N VAL A 27 -4.93 -4.57 5.59
CA VAL A 27 -3.96 -4.90 6.63
C VAL A 27 -4.51 -4.52 8.01
N PRO A 28 -4.41 -5.40 9.02
CA PRO A 28 -4.89 -5.11 10.37
C PRO A 28 -4.15 -3.93 10.98
N LYS A 29 -4.90 -2.97 11.53
CA LYS A 29 -4.38 -1.79 12.26
C LYS A 29 -5.34 -1.41 13.37
N LEU A 30 -4.86 -0.71 14.39
CA LEU A 30 -5.73 -0.19 15.43
C LEU A 30 -6.56 0.99 14.89
N PRO A 31 -7.82 1.19 15.35
CA PRO A 31 -8.69 2.24 14.83
C PRO A 31 -8.13 3.66 14.93
N TYR A 32 -7.27 3.91 15.92
CA TYR A 32 -6.64 5.21 16.20
C TYR A 32 -5.20 5.32 15.69
N GLU A 33 -4.69 4.29 15.00
CA GLU A 33 -3.33 4.34 14.47
C GLU A 33 -3.22 5.32 13.29
N LYS A 34 -2.11 6.04 13.28
CA LYS A 34 -1.76 6.92 12.16
C LYS A 34 -1.64 6.11 10.88
N ARG A 35 -1.90 6.76 9.75
CA ARG A 35 -1.72 6.17 8.41
C ARG A 35 -0.30 5.61 8.26
N LEU A 36 -0.22 4.31 7.93
CA LEU A 36 1.04 3.60 7.76
C LEU A 36 1.85 4.15 6.58
N SER A 37 3.17 4.25 6.75
CA SER A 37 4.10 4.51 5.64
C SER A 37 4.02 3.38 4.60
N LYS A 38 4.47 3.62 3.36
CA LYS A 38 4.50 2.58 2.32
C LYS A 38 5.29 1.34 2.75
N VAL A 39 6.47 1.55 3.33
CA VAL A 39 7.32 0.45 3.82
C VAL A 39 6.63 -0.33 4.94
N ASN A 40 6.03 0.36 5.90
CA ASN A 40 5.34 -0.31 7.01
C ASN A 40 4.10 -1.05 6.54
N THR A 41 3.36 -0.50 5.56
CA THR A 41 2.20 -1.18 4.94
C THR A 41 2.63 -2.51 4.33
N LEU A 42 3.72 -2.53 3.54
CA LEU A 42 4.22 -3.76 2.93
C LEU A 42 4.72 -4.78 3.96
N ARG A 43 5.50 -4.33 4.95
CA ARG A 43 6.01 -5.21 6.01
C ARG A 43 4.86 -5.87 6.78
N LEU A 44 3.86 -5.08 7.17
CA LEU A 44 2.73 -5.58 7.93
C LEU A 44 1.85 -6.51 7.08
N ALA A 45 1.66 -6.23 5.79
CA ALA A 45 0.98 -7.14 4.87
C ALA A 45 1.67 -8.51 4.77
N ILE A 46 2.99 -8.53 4.61
CA ILE A 46 3.77 -9.79 4.55
C ILE A 46 3.65 -10.56 5.85
N SER A 47 3.84 -9.90 7.00
CA SER A 47 3.69 -10.54 8.31
C SER A 47 2.27 -11.07 8.54
N TYR A 48 1.25 -10.34 8.10
CA TYR A 48 -0.15 -10.77 8.23
C TYR A 48 -0.47 -11.98 7.36
N ILE A 49 0.01 -12.04 6.12
CA ILE A 49 -0.11 -13.23 5.26
C ILE A 49 0.59 -14.43 5.91
N GLY A 50 1.80 -14.23 6.45
CA GLY A 50 2.53 -15.27 7.17
C GLY A 50 1.75 -15.82 8.36
N PHE A 51 1.25 -14.91 9.22
CA PHE A 51 0.43 -15.27 10.37
C PHE A 51 -0.84 -16.04 9.97
N MET A 52 -1.55 -15.59 8.93
CA MET A 52 -2.75 -16.28 8.43
C MET A 52 -2.43 -17.65 7.83
N SER A 53 -1.27 -17.81 7.20
CA SER A 53 -0.82 -19.10 6.65
C SER A 53 -0.43 -20.11 7.72
N GLU A 54 0.00 -19.66 8.91
CA GLU A 54 0.30 -20.53 10.05
C GLU A 54 -0.95 -20.94 10.84
N LEU A 55 -2.00 -20.11 10.79
CA LEU A 55 -3.26 -20.35 11.49
C LEU A 55 -4.19 -21.35 10.77
N LEU A 56 -4.08 -21.42 9.43
CA LEU A 56 -4.86 -22.31 8.55
C LEU A 56 -4.17 -23.66 8.36
#